data_AF-A0A497GAC3-F1
#
_entry.id   AF-A0A497GAC3-F1
#
_cell.length_a   1.000
_cell.length_b   1.000
_cell.length_c   1.000
_cell.angle_alpha   90.00
_cell.angle_beta   90.00
_cell.angle_gamma   90.00
#
_symmetry.space_group_name_H-M   'P 1'
#
loop_
_entity.id
_entity.type
_entity.pdbx_description
1 polymer ?
#
loop_
_entity_poly.entity_id
_entity_poly.type
_entity_poly.pdbx_seq_one_letter_code
_entity_poly.pdbx_strand_id
1 'polypeptide(L)'
;MNRCPKCGREGRRSVKRVVSKGRVYWYEVFRHPDGSVCVIRRLSEEEVEAIRPSIDRLEYELLGAKRLIELLLEEIWRRNEALQSARDEALRTLYTAKLYSSHLVKLVEALVKGKDLSPGEDS
;
A
#
# COMPACT_ATOMS: atom_id res chain seq x y z
N MET A 1 -19.47 15.84 -13.01
CA MET A 1 -18.32 16.74 -12.78
C MET A 1 -18.83 18.10 -12.36
N ASN A 2 -18.39 18.64 -11.22
CA ASN A 2 -18.82 19.97 -10.78
C ASN A 2 -17.92 21.03 -11.44
N ARG A 3 -18.52 21.92 -12.23
CA ARG A 3 -17.82 23.10 -12.78
C ARG A 3 -17.89 24.26 -11.79
N CYS A 4 -16.83 25.03 -11.73
CA CYS A 4 -16.75 26.22 -10.88
C CYS A 4 -17.76 27.27 -11.37
N PRO A 5 -18.67 27.75 -10.52
CA PRO A 5 -19.67 28.74 -10.94
C PRO A 5 -19.06 30.11 -11.25
N LYS A 6 -17.80 30.36 -10.83
CA LYS A 6 -17.11 31.63 -11.06
C LYS A 6 -16.31 31.68 -12.36
N CYS A 7 -15.67 30.57 -12.76
CA CYS A 7 -14.76 30.56 -13.92
C CYS A 7 -14.97 29.39 -14.88
N GLY A 8 -15.99 28.55 -14.67
CA GLY A 8 -16.35 27.42 -15.55
C GLY A 8 -15.40 26.22 -15.51
N ARG A 9 -14.19 26.38 -14.95
CA ARG A 9 -13.18 25.31 -14.82
C ARG A 9 -13.61 24.21 -13.87
N GLU A 10 -13.12 22.99 -14.10
CA GLU A 10 -13.36 21.86 -13.20
C GLU A 10 -12.67 22.04 -11.84
N GLY A 11 -13.21 21.37 -10.83
CA GLY A 11 -12.71 21.44 -9.46
C GLY A 11 -13.68 20.87 -8.44
N ARG A 12 -13.40 21.13 -7.17
CA ARG A 12 -14.21 20.67 -6.03
C ARG A 12 -14.59 21.82 -5.12
N ARG A 13 -15.84 21.81 -4.65
CA ARG A 13 -16.32 22.71 -3.58
C ARG A 13 -15.58 22.37 -2.28
N SER A 14 -15.24 23.41 -1.52
CA SER A 14 -14.55 23.31 -0.25
C SER A 14 -14.86 24.57 0.58
N VAL A 15 -14.48 24.55 1.85
CA VAL A 15 -14.62 25.70 2.76
C VAL A 15 -13.24 26.21 3.14
N LYS A 16 -13.04 27.52 3.09
CA LYS A 16 -11.79 28.20 3.49
C LYS A 16 -12.03 29.04 4.73
N ARG A 17 -11.25 28.76 5.78
CA ARG A 17 -11.13 29.60 6.97
C ARG A 17 -10.08 30.68 6.75
N VAL A 18 -10.40 31.93 7.07
CA VAL A 18 -9.48 33.07 7.03
C VAL A 18 -9.56 33.79 8.37
N VAL A 19 -8.41 34.05 8.99
CA VAL A 19 -8.33 34.83 10.24
C VAL A 19 -7.76 36.20 9.89
N SER A 20 -8.48 37.27 10.25
CA SER A 20 -8.04 38.64 9.98
C SER A 20 -8.51 39.57 11.10
N LYS A 21 -7.59 40.38 11.64
CA LYS A 21 -7.83 41.33 12.74
C LYS A 21 -8.58 40.70 13.92
N GLY A 22 -8.17 39.49 14.33
CA GLY A 22 -8.79 38.75 15.45
C GLY A 22 -10.17 38.15 15.15
N ARG A 23 -10.71 38.30 13.93
CA ARG A 23 -12.00 37.72 13.52
C ARG A 23 -11.79 36.56 12.56
N VAL A 24 -12.65 35.55 12.67
CA VAL A 24 -12.66 34.38 11.78
C VAL A 24 -13.73 34.57 10.70
N TYR A 25 -13.36 34.30 9.46
CA TYR A 25 -14.21 34.38 8.29
C TYR A 25 -14.20 33.06 7.55
N TRP A 26 -15.36 32.63 7.10
CA TRP A 26 -15.52 31.40 6.35
C TRP A 26 -16.03 31.72 4.95
N TYR A 27 -15.48 31.02 3.96
CA TYR A 27 -15.82 31.22 2.56
C TYR A 27 -16.07 29.87 1.89
N GLU A 28 -17.14 29.81 1.09
CA GLU A 28 -17.30 28.75 0.11
C GLU A 28 -16.31 29.01 -1.03
N VAL A 29 -15.48 28.02 -1.32
CA VAL A 29 -14.46 28.11 -2.36
C VAL A 29 -14.52 26.92 -3.30
N PHE A 30 -14.00 27.11 -4.50
CA PHE A 30 -13.79 26.05 -5.47
C PHE A 30 -12.28 25.87 -5.67
N ARG A 31 -11.76 24.67 -5.37
CA ARG A 31 -10.35 24.33 -5.61
C ARG A 31 -10.20 23.64 -6.96
N HIS A 32 -9.29 24.15 -7.77
CA HIS A 32 -8.99 23.64 -9.10
C HIS A 32 -7.79 22.68 -9.08
N PRO A 33 -7.62 21.82 -10.10
CA PRO A 33 -6.49 20.89 -10.19
C PRO A 33 -5.12 21.57 -10.25
N ASP A 34 -5.05 22.79 -10.78
CA ASP A 34 -3.84 23.62 -10.85
C ASP A 34 -3.46 24.28 -9.52
N GLY A 35 -4.19 23.98 -8.43
CA GLY A 35 -4.00 24.57 -7.11
C GLY A 35 -4.63 25.96 -6.94
N SER A 36 -5.18 26.55 -8.01
CA SER A 36 -5.88 27.83 -7.91
C SER A 36 -7.22 27.71 -7.17
N VAL A 37 -7.64 28.79 -6.51
CA VAL A 37 -8.84 28.79 -5.66
C VAL A 37 -9.76 29.95 -6.03
N CYS A 38 -11.00 29.63 -6.41
CA CYS A 38 -12.05 30.63 -6.62
C CYS A 38 -12.88 30.80 -5.35
N VAL A 39 -12.90 32.02 -4.78
CA VAL A 39 -13.86 32.37 -3.73
C VAL A 39 -15.23 32.63 -4.37
N ILE A 40 -16.24 31.88 -3.91
CA ILE A 40 -17.61 31.96 -4.43
C ILE A 40 -18.41 32.96 -3.61
N ARG A 41 -18.51 32.72 -2.29
CA ARG A 41 -19.25 33.58 -1.37
C ARG A 41 -18.75 33.42 0.06
N ARG A 42 -19.11 34.38 0.92
CA ARG A 42 -18.92 34.28 2.37
C ARG A 42 -20.01 33.39 2.97
N LEU A 43 -19.64 32.59 3.96
CA LEU A 43 -20.55 31.76 4.74
C LEU A 43 -20.84 32.42 6.08
N SER A 44 -22.07 32.26 6.56
CA SER A 44 -22.46 32.52 7.95
C SER A 44 -21.93 31.42 8.88
N GLU A 45 -21.95 31.66 10.19
CA GLU A 45 -21.57 30.65 11.18
C GLU A 45 -22.53 29.46 11.18
N GLU A 46 -23.83 29.69 11.02
CA GLU A 46 -24.87 28.66 10.91
C GLU A 46 -24.63 27.72 9.72
N GLU A 47 -24.31 28.28 8.56
CA GLU A 47 -23.99 27.49 7.36
C GLU A 47 -22.70 26.67 7.53
N VAL A 48 -21.71 27.22 8.24
CA VAL A 48 -20.46 26.50 8.53
C VAL A 48 -20.71 25.32 9.44
N GLU A 49 -21.52 25.52 10.49
CA GLU A 49 -21.84 24.46 11.44
C GLU A 49 -22.68 23.36 10.78
N ALA A 50 -23.59 23.71 9.86
CA ALA A 50 -24.35 22.73 9.08
C ALA A 50 -23.49 21.89 8.10
N ILE A 51 -22.38 22.45 7.62
CA ILE A 51 -21.43 21.75 6.71
C ILE A 51 -20.41 20.94 7.51
N ARG A 52 -20.17 21.31 8.76
CA ARG A 52 -19.19 20.63 9.62
C ARG A 52 -19.66 19.19 9.82
N PRO A 53 -18.85 18.19 9.44
CA PRO A 53 -19.22 16.82 9.76
C PRO A 53 -19.33 16.71 11.28
N SER A 54 -20.37 16.03 11.76
CA SER A 54 -20.52 15.79 13.18
C SER A 54 -19.27 15.09 13.72
N ILE A 55 -18.89 15.43 14.96
CA ILE A 55 -17.75 14.79 15.63
C ILE A 55 -17.92 13.27 15.59
N ASP A 56 -19.13 12.78 15.87
CA ASP A 56 -19.49 11.36 15.81
C ASP A 56 -19.21 10.71 14.45
N ARG A 57 -19.48 11.41 13.35
CA ARG A 57 -19.21 10.90 12.00
C ARG A 57 -17.71 10.82 11.74
N LEU A 58 -16.95 11.83 12.13
CA LEU A 58 -15.50 11.82 11.99
C LEU A 58 -14.87 10.72 12.84
N GLU A 59 -15.34 10.53 14.08
CA GLU A 59 -14.91 9.45 14.95
C GLU A 59 -15.22 8.09 14.34
N TYR A 60 -16.42 7.90 13.80
CA TYR A 60 -16.79 6.66 13.10
C TYR A 60 -15.88 6.39 11.88
N GLU A 61 -15.66 7.40 11.04
CA GLU A 61 -14.78 7.29 9.87
C GLU A 61 -13.32 6.97 10.28
N LEU A 62 -12.82 7.59 11.36
CA LEU A 62 -11.49 7.34 11.89
C LEU A 62 -11.35 5.94 12.49
N LEU A 63 -12.36 5.46 13.23
CA LEU A 63 -12.39 4.10 13.76
C LEU A 63 -12.41 3.07 12.63
N GLY A 64 -13.19 3.32 11.58
CA GLY A 64 -13.22 2.49 10.37
C GLY A 64 -11.85 2.47 9.67
N ALA A 65 -11.22 3.63 9.49
CA ALA A 65 -9.90 3.73 8.89
C ALA A 65 -8.83 3.00 9.71
N LYS A 66 -8.84 3.15 11.04
CA LYS A 66 -7.96 2.43 11.96
C LYS A 66 -8.11 0.92 11.78
N ARG A 67 -9.36 0.42 11.78
CA ARG A 67 -9.63 -1.01 11.62
C ARG A 67 -9.15 -1.55 10.28
N LEU A 68 -9.31 -0.79 9.20
CA LEU A 68 -8.82 -1.18 7.89
C LEU A 68 -7.29 -1.26 7.86
N ILE A 69 -6.59 -0.30 8.48
CA ILE A 69 -5.13 -0.32 8.58
C ILE A 69 -4.66 -1.56 9.35
N GLU A 70 -5.29 -1.89 10.48
CA GLU A 70 -4.97 -3.10 11.25
C GLU A 70 -5.08 -4.37 10.40
N LEU A 71 -6.16 -4.52 9.64
CA LEU A 71 -6.37 -5.67 8.75
C LEU A 71 -5.33 -5.73 7.62
N LEU A 72 -4.97 -4.59 7.05
CA LEU A 72 -3.94 -4.52 6.00
C LEU A 72 -2.55 -4.90 6.54
N LEU A 73 -2.22 -4.49 7.77
CA LEU A 73 -0.97 -4.87 8.42
C LEU A 73 -0.92 -6.37 8.69
N GLU A 74 -2.02 -6.97 9.14
CA GLU A 74 -2.13 -8.41 9.34
C GLU A 74 -1.94 -9.19 8.02
N GLU A 75 -2.54 -8.72 6.93
CA GLU A 75 -2.37 -9.33 5.61
C GLU A 75 -0.92 -9.20 5.09
N ILE A 76 -0.27 -8.06 5.30
CA ILE A 76 1.15 -7.87 4.97
C ILE A 76 2.01 -8.86 5.76
N TRP A 77 1.73 -9.03 7.05
CA TRP A 77 2.44 -9.99 7.89
C TRP A 77 2.32 -11.42 7.36
N ARG A 78 1.09 -11.88 7.09
CA ARG A 78 0.83 -13.22 6.56
C ARG A 78 1.54 -13.46 5.22
N ARG A 79 1.53 -12.47 4.33
CA ARG A 79 2.25 -12.56 3.04
C ARG A 79 3.75 -12.63 3.23
N ASN A 80 4.29 -11.89 4.19
CA ASN A 80 5.71 -11.95 4.50
C ASN A 80 6.13 -13.33 5.01
N GLU A 81 5.34 -13.95 5.91
CA GLU A 81 5.58 -15.33 6.37
C GLU A 81 5.53 -16.36 5.22
N ALA A 82 4.56 -16.22 4.31
CA ALA A 82 4.45 -17.08 3.13
C ALA A 82 5.67 -16.93 2.20
N LEU A 83 6.14 -15.69 1.98
CA LEU A 83 7.34 -15.42 1.18
C LEU A 83 8.60 -16.00 1.81
N GLN A 84 8.74 -15.92 3.13
CA GLN A 84 9.85 -16.55 3.86
C GLN A 84 9.83 -18.07 3.70
N SER A 85 8.66 -18.68 3.85
CA SER A 85 8.49 -20.12 3.65
C SER A 85 8.85 -20.55 2.22
N ALA A 86 8.39 -19.81 1.21
CA ALA A 86 8.72 -20.07 -0.19
C ALA A 86 10.21 -19.90 -0.48
N ARG A 87 10.87 -18.90 0.14
CA ARG A 87 12.31 -18.70 0.04
C ARG A 87 13.08 -19.88 0.62
N ASP A 88 12.68 -20.37 1.80
CA ASP A 88 13.35 -21.50 2.45
C ASP A 88 13.21 -22.78 1.62
N GLU A 89 12.04 -23.01 1.02
CA GLU A 89 11.83 -24.15 0.12
C GLU A 89 12.67 -24.05 -1.17
N ALA A 90 12.78 -22.85 -1.74
CA ALA A 90 13.65 -22.60 -2.89
C ALA A 90 15.13 -22.88 -2.55
N LEU A 91 15.59 -22.49 -1.35
CA LEU A 91 16.96 -22.78 -0.89
C LEU A 91 17.20 -24.28 -0.71
N ARG A 92 16.25 -25.03 -0.13
CA ARG A 92 16.33 -26.49 -0.02
C ARG A 92 16.40 -27.15 -1.40
N THR A 93 15.57 -26.70 -2.33
CA THR A 93 15.55 -27.20 -3.71
C THR A 93 16.89 -26.96 -4.40
N LEU A 94 17.46 -25.77 -4.27
CA LEU A 94 18.77 -25.43 -4.82
C LEU A 94 19.89 -26.30 -4.22
N TYR A 95 19.85 -26.54 -2.91
CA TYR A 95 20.82 -27.41 -2.25
C TYR A 95 20.75 -28.85 -2.77
N THR A 96 19.55 -29.40 -2.88
CA THR A 96 19.30 -30.74 -3.43
C THR A 96 19.77 -30.84 -4.90
N ALA A 97 19.46 -29.84 -5.73
CA ALA A 97 19.92 -29.79 -7.12
C ALA A 97 21.46 -29.77 -7.21
N LYS A 98 22.13 -29.04 -6.31
CA LYS A 98 23.60 -29.02 -6.24
C LYS A 98 24.19 -30.38 -5.86
N LEU A 99 23.56 -31.09 -4.92
CA LEU A 99 23.97 -32.46 -4.56
C LEU A 99 23.84 -33.42 -5.74
N TYR A 100 22.69 -33.43 -6.41
CA TYR A 100 22.48 -34.27 -7.59
C TYR A 100 23.46 -33.94 -8.72
N SER A 101 23.70 -32.66 -8.98
CA SER A 101 24.70 -32.23 -9.98
C SER A 101 26.10 -32.76 -9.63
N SER A 102 26.51 -32.67 -8.36
CA SER A 102 27.79 -33.23 -7.91
C SER A 102 27.86 -34.75 -8.08
N HIS A 103 26.78 -35.47 -7.79
CA HIS A 103 26.71 -36.92 -7.99
C HIS A 103 26.76 -37.30 -9.47
N LEU A 104 26.04 -36.58 -10.33
CA LEU A 104 26.08 -36.77 -11.78
C LEU A 104 27.49 -36.54 -12.32
N VAL A 105 28.18 -35.47 -11.90
CA VAL A 105 29.57 -35.22 -12.30
C VAL A 105 30.47 -36.39 -11.90
N LYS A 106 30.39 -36.87 -10.66
CA LYS A 106 31.17 -38.05 -10.20
C LYS A 106 30.87 -39.30 -11.01
N LEU A 107 29.59 -39.53 -11.33
CA LEU A 107 29.16 -40.70 -12.10
C LEU A 107 29.66 -40.64 -13.55
N VAL A 108 29.55 -39.47 -14.20
CA VAL A 108 30.10 -39.23 -15.53
C VAL A 108 31.63 -39.41 -15.52
N GLU A 109 32.33 -38.86 -14.53
CA GLU A 109 33.78 -39.05 -14.41
C GLU A 109 34.18 -40.53 -14.27
N ALA A 110 33.45 -41.30 -13.46
CA ALA A 110 33.72 -42.72 -13.27
C ALA A 110 33.47 -43.53 -14.56
N LEU A 111 32.38 -43.24 -15.27
CA LEU A 111 32.08 -43.86 -16.58
C LEU A 111 33.14 -43.51 -17.64
N VAL A 112 33.56 -42.25 -17.72
CA VAL A 112 34.58 -41.78 -18.69
C VAL A 112 35.97 -42.37 -18.37
N LYS A 113 36.31 -42.51 -17.08
CA LYS A 113 37.60 -43.09 -16.64
C LYS A 113 37.60 -44.62 -16.64
N GLY A 114 36.51 -45.28 -17.05
CA GLY A 114 36.39 -46.73 -17.09
C GLY A 114 36.48 -47.42 -15.72
N LYS A 115 36.14 -46.72 -14.64
CA LYS A 115 36.11 -47.30 -13.29
C LYS A 115 34.79 -48.05 -13.07
N ASP A 116 34.89 -49.30 -12.67
CA ASP A 116 33.75 -50.11 -12.26
C ASP A 116 33.10 -49.49 -11.01
N LEU A 117 31.78 -49.25 -11.09
CA LEU A 117 30.98 -48.55 -10.06
C LEU A 117 30.16 -49.53 -9.20
N SER A 118 30.43 -50.83 -9.32
CA SER A 118 29.80 -51.86 -8.51
C SER A 118 30.07 -51.60 -7.03
N PRO A 119 29.04 -51.58 -6.14
CA PRO A 119 29.27 -51.50 -4.71
C PRO A 119 29.94 -52.81 -4.27
N GLY A 120 31.23 -52.75 -3.96
CA GLY A 120 31.92 -53.86 -3.30
C GLY A 120 31.36 -54.02 -1.89
N GLU A 121 30.85 -55.22 -1.60
CA GLU A 121 30.63 -55.69 -0.23
C GLU A 121 32.01 -55.82 0.45
N ASP A 122 32.52 -54.74 1.01
CA ASP A 122 33.63 -54.82 1.96
C ASP A 122 33.05 -54.68 3.37
N SER A 123 33.00 -55.84 4.03
CA SER A 123 32.70 -56.05 5.45
C SER A 123 33.80 -55.53 6.37
#